data_AF-A0A7W7RNC7-F1
#
_entry.id   AF-A0A7W7RNC7-F1
#
_cell.length_a   1.000
_cell.length_b   1.000
_cell.length_c   1.000
_cell.angle_alpha   90.00
_cell.angle_beta   90.00
_cell.angle_gamma   90.00
#
_symmetry.space_group_name_H-M   'P 1'
#
loop_
_entity.id
_entity.type
_entity.pdbx_description
1 polymer ?
#
loop_
_entity_poly.entity_id
_entity_poly.type
_entity_poly.pdbx_seq_one_letter_code
_entity_poly.pdbx_strand_id
1 'polypeptide(L)'
;MQPQFGSGRSAPIDPMDRLTHTGVLARLESQTGGLVTWRDVTALPCSHPHCCSVGYLIRDDDAEWRSLVELIGHEQLKEHLGLVSNQIASVELSQQMRTAVRESLLGLLSEQTSLSHPQIGDLWRNVCENCDLGLGTLLTLASGALPGRRQKLRRLLGSRVVRLTVKPFMDISTMIEERLLQCCVHVGTRGEGNADQCAPFCAVQAWSALGRQRLSAVASTNHRVLPLADVR
;
A
#
# COMPACT_ATOMS: atom_id res chain seq x y z
N MET A 1 -0.20 12.96 -5.24
CA MET A 1 0.94 12.91 -6.18
C MET A 1 0.66 11.88 -7.25
N GLN A 2 0.91 12.17 -8.53
CA GLN A 2 0.86 11.14 -9.57
C GLN A 2 2.18 10.36 -9.58
N PRO A 3 2.17 9.04 -9.77
CA PRO A 3 3.41 8.27 -9.91
C PRO A 3 4.18 8.71 -11.16
N GLN A 4 5.50 8.87 -11.01
CA GLN A 4 6.42 9.15 -12.12
C GLN A 4 7.05 7.83 -12.56
N PHE A 5 6.98 7.53 -13.86
CA PHE A 5 7.54 6.30 -14.44
C PHE A 5 8.47 6.65 -15.60
N GLY A 6 9.62 5.99 -15.68
CA GLY A 6 10.55 6.13 -16.82
C GLY A 6 9.94 5.71 -18.16
N SER A 7 8.87 4.89 -18.14
CA SER A 7 8.15 4.45 -19.33
C SER A 7 6.97 5.36 -19.74
N GLY A 8 6.83 6.54 -19.11
CA GLY A 8 5.71 7.45 -19.29
C GLY A 8 6.14 8.92 -19.38
N ARG A 9 5.35 9.82 -18.78
CA ARG A 9 5.60 11.27 -18.77
C ARG A 9 6.67 11.65 -17.73
N SER A 10 7.89 11.17 -17.87
CA SER A 10 9.02 11.62 -17.06
C SER A 10 10.19 12.08 -17.93
N ALA A 11 11.05 12.90 -17.35
CA ALA A 11 12.39 13.10 -17.90
C ALA A 11 13.17 11.76 -17.91
N PRO A 12 14.22 11.63 -18.73
CA PRO A 12 15.16 10.52 -18.63
C PRO A 12 15.64 10.35 -17.18
N ILE A 13 15.70 9.10 -16.70
CA ILE A 13 16.15 8.78 -15.35
C ILE A 13 17.58 8.27 -15.44
N ASP A 14 18.53 8.95 -14.78
CA ASP A 14 19.88 8.45 -14.62
C ASP A 14 19.88 7.25 -13.64
N PRO A 15 20.39 6.07 -14.01
CA PRO A 15 20.59 4.95 -13.09
C PRO A 15 21.40 5.29 -11.84
N MET A 16 22.37 6.20 -11.97
CA MET A 16 23.30 6.57 -10.91
C MET A 16 22.85 7.79 -10.10
N ASP A 17 21.95 8.61 -10.64
CA ASP A 17 21.38 9.77 -9.98
C ASP A 17 19.85 9.68 -9.92
N ARG A 18 19.37 8.88 -8.96
CA ARG A 18 17.94 8.62 -8.75
C ARG A 18 17.57 8.51 -7.29
N LEU A 19 16.30 8.82 -7.03
CA LEU A 19 15.71 8.60 -5.72
C LEU A 19 15.43 7.11 -5.51
N THR A 20 16.05 6.51 -4.49
CA THR A 20 15.87 5.11 -4.12
C THR A 20 14.79 4.96 -3.04
N HIS A 21 14.28 3.73 -2.85
CA HIS A 21 13.30 3.43 -1.80
C HIS A 21 13.82 3.87 -0.42
N THR A 22 15.00 3.42 -0.02
CA THR A 22 15.63 3.81 1.25
C THR A 22 16.00 5.29 1.29
N GLY A 23 16.34 5.89 0.13
CA GLY A 23 16.57 7.32 0.02
C GLY A 23 15.33 8.18 0.30
N VAL A 24 14.12 7.71 -0.05
CA VAL A 24 12.87 8.34 0.38
C VAL A 24 12.72 8.21 1.89
N LEU A 25 12.85 6.99 2.42
CA LEU A 25 12.67 6.71 3.85
C LEU A 25 13.60 7.55 4.73
N ALA A 26 14.86 7.68 4.34
CA ALA A 26 15.87 8.48 5.06
C ALA A 26 15.56 9.99 5.10
N ARG A 27 14.73 10.50 4.18
CA ARG A 27 14.38 11.92 4.09
C ARG A 27 13.05 12.26 4.74
N LEU A 28 12.25 11.27 5.14
CA LEU A 28 10.92 11.48 5.75
C LEU A 28 11.01 12.38 6.98
N GLU A 29 11.96 12.09 7.88
CA GLU A 29 12.10 12.78 9.15
C GLU A 29 12.37 14.28 8.96
N SER A 30 13.37 14.62 8.15
CA SER A 30 13.71 16.03 7.88
C SER A 30 12.61 16.77 7.14
N GLN A 31 11.87 16.11 6.23
CA GLN A 31 10.80 16.75 5.46
C GLN A 31 9.51 16.96 6.27
N THR A 32 9.33 16.20 7.34
CA THR A 32 8.14 16.25 8.19
C THR A 32 8.40 16.90 9.54
N GLY A 33 9.63 17.40 9.79
CA GLY A 33 10.00 18.01 11.07
C GLY A 33 9.99 17.00 12.22
N GLY A 34 10.31 15.73 11.95
CA GLY A 34 10.31 14.67 12.96
C GLY A 34 8.99 13.92 13.12
N LEU A 35 7.91 14.34 12.46
CA LEU A 35 6.60 13.70 12.60
C LEU A 35 6.55 12.27 12.07
N VAL A 36 7.36 11.97 11.04
CA VAL A 36 7.43 10.64 10.44
C VAL A 36 8.88 10.27 10.19
N THR A 37 9.28 9.11 10.69
CA THR A 37 10.59 8.50 10.44
C THR A 37 10.44 7.21 9.65
N TRP A 38 11.56 6.63 9.21
CA TRP A 38 11.55 5.32 8.57
C TRP A 38 11.06 4.19 9.50
N ARG A 39 11.04 4.40 10.82
CA ARG A 39 10.56 3.42 11.82
C ARG A 39 9.04 3.36 11.90
N ASP A 40 8.35 4.36 11.35
CA ASP A 40 6.88 4.47 11.35
C ASP A 40 6.21 3.75 10.18
N VAL A 41 7.02 3.13 9.31
CA VAL A 41 6.57 2.32 8.19
C VAL A 41 7.17 0.91 8.29
N THR A 42 6.46 -0.07 7.76
CA THR A 42 6.91 -1.46 7.70
C THR A 42 6.77 -2.02 6.29
N ALA A 43 7.49 -3.09 6.01
CA ALA A 43 7.34 -3.81 4.75
C ALA A 43 5.95 -4.42 4.63
N LEU A 44 5.48 -4.52 3.40
CA LEU A 44 4.16 -5.09 3.13
C LEU A 44 4.15 -6.61 3.38
N PRO A 45 3.33 -7.15 4.30
CA PRO A 45 3.45 -8.56 4.70
C PRO A 45 3.14 -9.58 3.60
N CYS A 46 2.37 -9.20 2.56
CA CYS A 46 1.95 -10.12 1.50
C CYS A 46 2.85 -10.13 0.26
N SER A 47 3.91 -9.33 0.23
CA SER A 47 4.77 -9.19 -0.96
C SER A 47 6.23 -9.00 -0.56
N HIS A 48 7.11 -8.94 -1.55
CA HIS A 48 8.54 -8.77 -1.33
C HIS A 48 8.84 -7.55 -0.44
N PRO A 49 9.81 -7.59 0.51
CA PRO A 49 10.05 -6.47 1.42
C PRO A 49 10.40 -5.14 0.73
N HIS A 50 11.03 -5.21 -0.44
CA HIS A 50 11.30 -4.03 -1.27
C HIS A 50 10.13 -3.61 -2.18
N CYS A 51 8.96 -4.24 -2.04
CA CYS A 51 7.77 -3.91 -2.82
C CYS A 51 7.17 -2.58 -2.42
N CYS A 52 7.04 -2.36 -1.12
CA CYS A 52 6.44 -1.18 -0.55
C CYS A 52 6.76 -1.09 0.94
N SER A 53 7.03 0.12 1.43
CA SER A 53 6.93 0.46 2.84
C SER A 53 5.61 1.19 3.09
N VAL A 54 4.84 0.70 4.06
CA VAL A 54 3.51 1.20 4.40
C VAL A 54 3.45 1.54 5.89
N GLY A 55 2.78 2.63 6.20
CA GLY A 55 2.49 3.04 7.57
C GLY A 55 1.19 3.82 7.66
N TYR A 56 0.71 3.98 8.87
CA TYR A 56 -0.47 4.79 9.16
C TYR A 56 -0.12 5.79 10.25
N LEU A 57 -0.55 7.03 10.05
CA LEU A 57 -0.57 8.06 11.09
C LEU A 57 -2.01 8.24 11.53
N ILE A 58 -2.20 8.27 12.84
CA ILE A 58 -3.49 8.48 13.46
C ILE A 58 -3.43 9.77 14.27
N ARG A 59 -4.43 10.62 14.07
CA ARG A 59 -4.65 11.81 14.88
C ARG A 59 -5.53 11.45 16.07
N ASP A 60 -4.98 11.62 17.26
CA ASP A 60 -5.69 11.36 18.50
C ASP A 60 -6.69 12.48 18.86
N ASP A 61 -7.28 12.38 20.04
CA ASP A 61 -8.27 13.33 20.53
C ASP A 61 -7.64 14.65 21.04
N ASP A 62 -6.36 14.62 21.41
CA ASP A 62 -5.54 15.82 21.72
C ASP A 62 -5.00 16.50 20.45
N ALA A 63 -5.38 15.97 19.29
CA ALA A 63 -5.08 16.46 17.96
C ALA A 63 -3.60 16.26 17.54
N GLU A 64 -2.87 15.40 18.25
CA GLU A 64 -1.51 14.97 17.96
C GLU A 64 -1.49 13.80 16.97
N TRP A 65 -0.44 13.73 16.16
CA TRP A 65 -0.26 12.66 15.17
C TRP A 65 0.75 11.64 15.67
N ARG A 66 0.35 10.37 15.66
CA ARG A 66 1.19 9.25 16.09
C ARG A 66 1.13 8.12 15.07
N SER A 67 2.22 7.40 14.88
CA SER A 67 2.22 6.28 13.94
C SER A 67 1.59 5.03 14.55
N LEU A 68 1.01 4.17 13.70
CA LEU A 68 0.49 2.86 14.13
C LEU A 68 1.60 2.00 14.74
N VAL A 69 2.83 2.10 14.21
CA VAL A 69 3.98 1.36 14.73
C VAL A 69 4.39 1.88 16.10
N GLU A 70 4.34 3.19 16.33
CA GLU A 70 4.60 3.80 17.63
C GLU A 70 3.53 3.43 18.67
N LEU A 71 2.26 3.44 18.27
CA LEU A 71 1.13 3.11 19.14
C LEU A 71 1.12 1.63 19.55
N ILE A 72 1.37 0.71 18.62
CA ILE A 72 1.41 -0.74 18.89
C ILE A 72 2.77 -1.16 19.47
N GLY A 73 3.86 -0.52 19.05
CA GLY A 73 5.22 -0.98 19.29
C GLY A 73 5.69 -1.98 18.23
N HIS A 74 6.95 -1.85 17.81
CA HIS A 74 7.54 -2.65 16.73
C HIS A 74 7.49 -4.16 16.98
N GLU A 75 7.87 -4.61 18.18
CA GLU A 75 7.90 -6.04 18.51
C GLU A 75 6.50 -6.66 18.57
N GLN A 76 5.53 -5.93 19.14
CA GLN A 76 4.13 -6.38 19.20
C GLN A 76 3.52 -6.46 17.79
N LEU A 77 3.80 -5.47 16.93
CA LEU A 77 3.36 -5.52 15.53
C LEU A 77 3.94 -6.73 14.80
N LYS A 78 5.22 -7.03 15.01
CA LYS A 78 5.90 -8.19 14.42
C LYS A 78 5.30 -9.51 14.91
N GLU A 79 4.98 -9.62 16.20
CA GLU A 79 4.31 -10.77 16.79
C GLU A 79 2.89 -10.97 16.20
N HIS A 80 2.08 -9.91 16.15
CA HIS A 80 0.72 -9.98 15.62
C HIS A 80 0.69 -10.39 14.14
N LEU A 81 1.64 -9.89 13.34
CA LEU A 81 1.79 -10.27 11.93
C LEU A 81 2.34 -11.70 11.74
N GLY A 82 2.72 -12.40 12.82
CA GLY A 82 3.30 -13.74 12.74
C GLY A 82 4.71 -13.75 12.14
N LEU A 83 5.41 -12.61 12.18
CA LEU A 83 6.77 -12.42 11.66
C LEU A 83 7.86 -12.79 12.68
N VAL A 84 7.48 -13.27 13.87
CA VAL A 84 8.34 -13.96 14.83
C VAL A 84 7.97 -15.44 14.81
N SER A 85 8.90 -16.29 14.38
CA SER A 85 8.64 -17.72 14.19
C SER A 85 8.72 -18.57 15.46
N ASN A 86 9.06 -18.04 16.63
CA ASN A 86 9.32 -18.86 17.83
C ASN A 86 9.27 -18.09 19.16
N GLN A 87 8.12 -17.56 19.58
CA GLN A 87 7.94 -17.23 21.00
C GLN A 87 6.59 -17.70 21.54
N ILE A 88 6.71 -18.47 22.62
CA ILE A 88 5.65 -18.88 23.54
C ILE A 88 5.54 -17.76 24.59
N ALA A 89 4.31 -17.40 24.96
CA ALA A 89 3.90 -16.41 25.98
C ALA A 89 3.91 -14.94 25.51
N SER A 90 2.96 -14.06 25.86
CA SER A 90 1.72 -14.16 26.65
C SER A 90 1.05 -12.78 26.69
N VAL A 91 -0.20 -12.69 26.24
CA VAL A 91 -1.29 -11.88 26.80
C VAL A 91 -2.55 -12.72 26.54
N GLU A 92 -3.54 -12.72 27.45
CA GLU A 92 -4.80 -13.51 27.42
C GLU A 92 -5.74 -13.16 26.25
N LEU A 93 -5.22 -12.99 25.05
CA LEU A 93 -6.01 -12.94 23.83
C LEU A 93 -6.36 -14.38 23.44
N SER A 94 -7.65 -14.68 23.38
CA SER A 94 -8.13 -15.93 22.80
C SER A 94 -7.53 -16.14 21.40
N GLN A 95 -7.30 -17.39 20.98
CA GLN A 95 -6.78 -17.68 19.64
C GLN A 95 -7.58 -16.96 18.54
N GLN A 96 -8.89 -16.85 18.71
CA GLN A 96 -9.79 -16.14 17.79
C GLN A 96 -9.49 -14.64 17.71
N MET A 97 -9.26 -13.97 18.85
CA MET A 97 -8.93 -12.54 18.88
C MET A 97 -7.57 -12.26 18.20
N ARG A 98 -6.56 -13.11 18.46
CA ARG A 98 -5.26 -12.99 17.78
C ARG A 98 -5.37 -13.11 16.27
N THR A 99 -6.20 -14.03 15.79
CA THR A 99 -6.49 -14.17 14.36
C THR A 99 -7.17 -12.93 13.81
N ALA A 100 -8.19 -12.40 14.50
CA ALA A 100 -8.91 -11.20 14.06
C ALA A 100 -8.00 -9.95 13.99
N VAL A 101 -7.13 -9.74 14.98
CA VAL A 101 -6.14 -8.64 14.98
C VAL A 101 -5.15 -8.81 13.84
N ARG A 102 -4.61 -10.02 13.65
CA ARG A 102 -3.70 -10.34 12.56
C ARG A 102 -4.34 -10.06 11.20
N GLU A 103 -5.52 -10.60 10.94
CA GLU A 103 -6.25 -10.38 9.70
C GLU A 103 -6.54 -8.89 9.47
N SER A 104 -6.83 -8.16 10.55
CA SER A 104 -7.09 -6.72 10.47
C SER A 104 -5.83 -5.93 10.13
N LEU A 105 -4.69 -6.25 10.74
CA LEU A 105 -3.39 -5.65 10.43
C LEU A 105 -2.92 -6.01 9.02
N LEU A 106 -3.06 -7.28 8.60
CA LEU A 106 -2.77 -7.71 7.23
C LEU A 106 -3.65 -6.97 6.22
N GLY A 107 -4.93 -6.79 6.55
CA GLY A 107 -5.87 -5.99 5.78
C GLY A 107 -5.42 -4.53 5.68
N LEU A 108 -5.10 -3.87 6.79
CA LEU A 108 -4.63 -2.47 6.79
C LEU A 108 -3.34 -2.31 5.98
N LEU A 109 -2.36 -3.19 6.19
CA LEU A 109 -1.07 -3.09 5.53
C LEU A 109 -1.10 -3.55 4.07
N SER A 110 -2.20 -4.15 3.59
CA SER A 110 -2.34 -4.57 2.19
C SER A 110 -2.31 -3.39 1.20
N GLU A 111 -1.66 -3.60 0.05
CA GLU A 111 -1.63 -2.63 -1.05
C GLU A 111 -3.02 -2.28 -1.58
N GLN A 112 -3.93 -3.25 -1.61
CA GLN A 112 -5.28 -3.09 -2.16
C GLN A 112 -6.22 -2.32 -1.23
N THR A 113 -5.80 -2.07 0.01
CA THR A 113 -6.64 -1.42 1.01
C THR A 113 -6.60 0.09 0.86
N SER A 114 -7.73 0.65 0.44
CA SER A 114 -7.99 2.09 0.46
C SER A 114 -8.76 2.50 1.71
N LEU A 115 -8.60 3.76 2.16
CA LEU A 115 -9.45 4.35 3.20
C LEU A 115 -10.94 4.44 2.79
N SER A 116 -11.26 4.20 1.52
CA SER A 116 -12.63 4.09 1.01
C SER A 116 -13.16 2.66 0.95
N HIS A 117 -12.35 1.65 1.26
CA HIS A 117 -12.75 0.24 1.17
C HIS A 117 -13.89 -0.07 2.16
N PRO A 118 -14.94 -0.84 1.78
CA PRO A 118 -16.10 -1.06 2.65
C PRO A 118 -15.75 -1.66 4.02
N GLN A 119 -14.71 -2.50 4.07
CA GLN A 119 -14.27 -3.20 5.29
C GLN A 119 -13.28 -2.40 6.14
N ILE A 120 -12.82 -1.22 5.69
CA ILE A 120 -11.77 -0.46 6.39
C ILE A 120 -12.17 -0.09 7.83
N GLY A 121 -13.47 0.14 8.04
CA GLY A 121 -14.03 0.42 9.36
C GLY A 121 -13.85 -0.75 10.33
N ASP A 122 -14.07 -1.97 9.86
CA ASP A 122 -13.97 -3.17 10.68
C ASP A 122 -12.53 -3.52 10.99
N LEU A 123 -11.61 -3.30 10.03
CA LEU A 123 -10.17 -3.46 10.25
C LEU A 123 -9.67 -2.51 11.35
N TRP A 124 -10.02 -1.22 11.27
CA TRP A 124 -9.65 -0.24 12.30
C TRP A 124 -10.29 -0.54 13.65
N ARG A 125 -11.56 -0.97 13.65
CA ARG A 125 -12.28 -1.35 14.87
C ARG A 125 -11.54 -2.44 15.63
N ASN A 126 -11.24 -3.53 14.94
CA ASN A 126 -10.55 -4.68 15.54
C ASN A 126 -9.17 -4.28 16.07
N VAL A 127 -8.41 -3.44 15.35
CA VAL A 127 -7.10 -2.98 15.82
C VAL A 127 -7.24 -2.04 17.03
N CYS A 128 -8.18 -1.10 17.03
CA CYS A 128 -8.38 -0.18 18.15
C CYS A 128 -8.86 -0.89 19.43
N GLU A 129 -9.79 -1.83 19.31
CA GLU A 129 -10.35 -2.59 20.45
C GLU A 129 -9.32 -3.51 21.11
N ASN A 130 -8.35 -4.02 20.35
CA ASN A 130 -7.43 -5.05 20.82
C ASN A 130 -6.00 -4.54 21.07
N CYS A 131 -5.61 -3.39 20.51
CA CYS A 131 -4.29 -2.79 20.72
C CYS A 131 -4.34 -1.53 21.63
N ASP A 132 -5.48 -1.28 22.29
CA ASP A 132 -5.71 -0.16 23.22
C ASP A 132 -5.10 1.17 22.76
N LEU A 133 -5.39 1.55 21.51
CA LEU A 133 -4.74 2.69 20.85
C LEU A 133 -5.13 4.06 21.44
N GLY A 134 -5.82 4.12 22.59
CA GLY A 134 -6.24 5.37 23.24
C GLY A 134 -7.29 6.18 22.47
N LEU A 135 -7.90 5.60 21.43
CA LEU A 135 -8.84 6.29 20.55
C LEU A 135 -10.29 6.03 21.01
N GLY A 136 -10.68 6.60 22.15
CA GLY A 136 -12.06 6.51 22.66
C GLY A 136 -13.12 6.92 21.62
N THR A 137 -12.74 7.81 20.70
CA THR A 137 -13.59 8.25 19.59
C THR A 137 -13.70 7.23 18.44
N LEU A 138 -12.69 6.39 18.16
CA LEU A 138 -12.78 5.29 17.18
C LEU A 138 -13.57 4.10 17.73
N LEU A 139 -13.48 3.83 19.03
CA LEU A 139 -14.36 2.90 19.75
C LEU A 139 -15.83 3.36 19.72
N THR A 140 -16.10 4.67 19.76
CA THR A 140 -17.47 5.18 19.57
C THR A 140 -17.99 4.95 18.13
N LEU A 141 -17.11 4.78 17.14
CA LEU A 141 -17.46 4.34 15.78
C LEU A 141 -17.61 2.80 15.68
N ALA A 142 -17.09 2.06 16.66
CA ALA A 142 -17.16 0.60 16.77
C ALA A 142 -18.57 0.05 17.05
N SER A 143 -19.55 0.90 17.36
CA SER A 143 -20.96 0.52 17.54
C SER A 143 -21.77 0.75 16.25
N GLY A 144 -21.41 0.03 15.19
CA GLY A 144 -21.72 0.35 13.79
C GLY A 144 -23.06 -0.13 13.18
N ALA A 145 -24.11 -0.39 13.97
CA ALA A 145 -25.32 -1.05 13.45
C ALA A 145 -26.40 -0.12 12.82
N LEU A 146 -26.15 1.18 12.61
CA LEU A 146 -27.19 2.13 12.17
C LEU A 146 -26.91 2.79 10.79
N PRO A 147 -27.94 2.94 9.93
CA PRO A 147 -27.86 3.69 8.68
C PRO A 147 -27.35 5.13 8.89
N GLY A 148 -26.52 5.65 7.96
CA GLY A 148 -25.94 7.01 8.04
C GLY A 148 -24.59 7.12 8.77
N ARG A 149 -24.23 6.16 9.63
CA ARG A 149 -22.91 6.17 10.33
C ARG A 149 -21.72 5.89 9.40
N ARG A 150 -21.91 5.24 8.25
CA ARG A 150 -20.84 5.00 7.26
C ARG A 150 -20.22 6.29 6.71
N GLN A 151 -21.03 7.32 6.45
CA GLN A 151 -20.53 8.60 5.96
C GLN A 151 -19.76 9.35 7.06
N LYS A 152 -20.24 9.28 8.31
CA LYS A 152 -19.55 9.83 9.49
C LYS A 152 -18.20 9.14 9.72
N LEU A 153 -18.16 7.81 9.62
CA LEU A 153 -16.93 7.02 9.70
C LEU A 153 -15.94 7.40 8.60
N ARG A 154 -16.38 7.48 7.34
CA ARG A 154 -15.52 7.92 6.22
C ARG A 154 -14.94 9.32 6.44
N ARG A 155 -15.75 10.26 6.95
CA ARG A 155 -15.30 11.62 7.25
C ARG A 155 -14.28 11.63 8.40
N LEU A 156 -14.48 10.80 9.42
CA LEU A 156 -13.54 10.70 10.53
C LEU A 156 -12.22 10.07 10.08
N LEU A 157 -12.25 8.91 9.41
CA LEU A 157 -11.05 8.29 8.85
C LEU A 157 -10.32 9.25 7.90
N GLY A 158 -11.05 9.98 7.04
CA GLY A 158 -10.46 10.96 6.14
C GLY A 158 -9.86 12.20 6.81
N SER A 159 -10.18 12.48 8.07
CA SER A 159 -9.64 13.63 8.83
C SER A 159 -8.64 13.26 9.92
N ARG A 160 -8.59 11.97 10.30
CA ARG A 160 -7.76 11.48 11.41
C ARG A 160 -6.82 10.35 11.03
N VAL A 161 -6.91 9.80 9.83
CA VAL A 161 -6.04 8.71 9.40
C VAL A 161 -5.37 9.09 8.10
N VAL A 162 -4.04 9.04 8.10
CA VAL A 162 -3.22 9.18 6.89
C VAL A 162 -2.51 7.86 6.66
N ARG A 163 -2.69 7.29 5.47
CA ARG A 163 -1.89 6.16 5.01
C ARG A 163 -0.69 6.70 4.25
N LEU A 164 0.51 6.33 4.69
CA LEU A 164 1.76 6.58 3.97
C LEU A 164 2.19 5.31 3.24
N THR A 165 2.51 5.44 1.96
CA THR A 165 2.93 4.32 1.11
C THR A 165 4.10 4.80 0.26
N VAL A 166 5.26 4.17 0.44
CA VAL A 166 6.45 4.38 -0.38
C VAL A 166 6.65 3.15 -1.25
N LYS A 167 6.31 3.28 -2.54
CA LYS A 167 6.30 2.17 -3.50
C LYS A 167 7.28 2.44 -4.64
N PRO A 168 8.48 1.82 -4.63
CA PRO A 168 9.40 1.95 -5.75
C PRO A 168 8.87 1.17 -6.96
N PHE A 169 8.86 1.75 -8.14
CA PHE A 169 8.70 0.97 -9.38
C PHE A 169 10.07 0.57 -9.91
N MET A 170 10.17 -0.63 -10.47
CA MET A 170 11.46 -1.15 -10.97
C MET A 170 11.61 -0.84 -12.46
N ASP A 171 12.84 -0.56 -12.85
CA ASP A 171 13.28 -0.59 -14.25
C ASP A 171 14.39 -1.63 -14.43
N ILE A 172 14.99 -1.67 -15.63
CA ILE A 172 16.03 -2.64 -15.97
C ILE A 172 17.27 -2.58 -15.06
N SER A 173 17.53 -1.44 -14.41
CA SER A 173 18.71 -1.24 -13.56
C SER A 173 18.47 -1.64 -12.10
N THR A 174 17.22 -1.75 -11.68
CA THR A 174 16.84 -2.04 -10.28
C THR A 174 15.91 -3.26 -10.18
N MET A 175 15.91 -4.13 -11.19
CA MET A 175 14.98 -5.25 -11.24
C MET A 175 15.35 -6.31 -10.20
N ILE A 176 14.34 -6.79 -9.48
CA ILE A 176 14.43 -7.92 -8.56
C ILE A 176 13.41 -8.94 -9.04
N GLU A 177 13.86 -10.09 -9.51
CA GLU A 177 13.01 -11.10 -10.13
C GLU A 177 12.02 -11.71 -9.15
N GLU A 178 12.46 -11.95 -7.91
CA GLU A 178 11.63 -12.47 -6.81
C GLU A 178 10.45 -11.54 -6.53
N ARG A 179 10.67 -10.22 -6.66
CA ARG A 179 9.62 -9.23 -6.50
C ARG A 179 8.60 -9.28 -7.66
N LEU A 180 9.02 -9.61 -8.87
CA LEU A 180 8.10 -9.74 -10.01
C LEU A 180 7.15 -10.92 -9.81
N LEU A 181 7.65 -12.04 -9.29
CA LEU A 181 6.84 -13.24 -9.01
C LEU A 181 5.75 -12.99 -7.97
N GLN A 182 5.92 -11.98 -7.12
CA GLN A 182 4.99 -11.59 -6.06
C GLN A 182 4.24 -10.28 -6.39
N CYS A 183 4.35 -9.79 -7.62
CA CYS A 183 3.75 -8.50 -7.99
C CYS A 183 2.23 -8.61 -8.00
N CYS A 184 1.54 -7.68 -7.32
CA CYS A 184 0.08 -7.60 -7.36
C CYS A 184 -0.46 -6.62 -8.43
N VAL A 185 0.44 -5.92 -9.12
CA VAL A 185 0.09 -4.91 -10.14
C VAL A 185 0.44 -5.47 -11.51
N HIS A 186 -0.59 -5.79 -12.29
CA HIS A 186 -0.46 -6.45 -13.58
C HIS A 186 -0.97 -5.59 -14.73
N VAL A 187 -0.46 -5.88 -15.92
CA VAL A 187 -0.96 -5.35 -17.19
C VAL A 187 -1.41 -6.54 -18.03
N GLY A 188 -2.57 -6.42 -18.65
CA GLY A 188 -3.03 -7.41 -19.63
C GLY A 188 -2.11 -7.40 -20.85
N THR A 189 -1.66 -8.59 -21.25
CA THR A 189 -0.80 -8.84 -22.42
C THR A 189 -1.36 -9.99 -23.24
N ARG A 190 -0.96 -10.09 -24.50
CA ARG A 190 -1.31 -11.19 -25.41
C ARG A 190 -0.05 -11.97 -25.76
N GLY A 191 -0.01 -13.22 -25.29
CA GLY A 191 1.07 -14.16 -25.56
C GLY A 191 0.92 -14.88 -26.90
N GLU A 192 1.72 -15.92 -27.09
CA GLU A 192 1.63 -16.79 -28.26
C GLU A 192 0.25 -17.46 -28.37
N GLY A 193 -0.17 -17.75 -29.60
CA GLY A 193 -1.48 -18.35 -29.85
C GLY A 193 -2.69 -17.44 -29.56
N ASN A 194 -2.48 -16.13 -29.42
CA ASN A 194 -3.50 -15.13 -29.06
C ASN A 194 -4.12 -15.32 -27.66
N ALA A 195 -3.43 -16.01 -26.75
CA ALA A 195 -3.88 -16.15 -25.37
C ALA A 195 -3.65 -14.85 -24.57
N ASP A 196 -4.71 -14.35 -23.94
CA ASP A 196 -4.61 -13.20 -23.04
C ASP A 196 -4.10 -13.64 -21.66
N GLN A 197 -3.15 -12.88 -21.11
CA GLN A 197 -2.49 -13.17 -19.84
C GLN A 197 -2.16 -11.90 -19.06
N CYS A 198 -1.94 -12.04 -17.75
CA CYS A 198 -1.48 -10.95 -16.90
C CYS A 198 0.05 -11.02 -16.74
N ALA A 199 0.74 -9.90 -16.99
CA ALA A 199 2.17 -9.77 -16.77
C ALA A 199 2.47 -8.67 -15.74
N PRO A 200 3.52 -8.80 -14.89
CA PRO A 200 3.87 -7.80 -13.89
C PRO A 200 4.14 -6.43 -14.52
N PHE A 201 3.56 -5.37 -13.96
CA PHE A 201 3.63 -4.02 -14.52
C PHE A 201 5.06 -3.57 -14.81
N CYS A 202 5.97 -3.71 -13.84
CA CYS A 202 7.36 -3.26 -14.02
C CYS A 202 8.10 -4.01 -15.13
N ALA A 203 7.84 -5.32 -15.28
CA ALA A 203 8.43 -6.12 -16.36
C ALA A 203 7.94 -5.63 -17.73
N VAL A 204 6.64 -5.37 -17.85
CA VAL A 204 6.03 -4.86 -19.09
C VAL A 204 6.56 -3.48 -19.47
N GLN A 205 6.86 -2.63 -18.48
CA GLN A 205 7.42 -1.29 -18.73
C GLN A 205 8.92 -1.34 -19.07
N ALA A 206 9.68 -2.25 -18.46
CA ALA A 206 11.13 -2.32 -18.63
C ALA A 206 11.55 -3.12 -19.88
N TRP A 207 10.83 -4.20 -20.22
CA TRP A 207 11.17 -5.07 -21.34
C TRP A 207 10.36 -4.74 -22.58
N SER A 208 10.99 -4.15 -23.59
CA SER A 208 10.30 -3.70 -24.81
C SER A 208 9.56 -4.82 -25.55
N ALA A 209 10.12 -6.05 -25.57
CA ALA A 209 9.48 -7.21 -26.19
C ALA A 209 8.14 -7.55 -25.52
N LEU A 210 8.11 -7.56 -24.18
CA LEU A 210 6.88 -7.78 -23.42
C LEU A 210 5.94 -6.57 -23.48
N GLY A 211 6.48 -5.36 -23.50
CA GLY A 211 5.72 -4.12 -23.65
C GLY A 211 4.92 -4.03 -24.95
N ARG A 212 5.41 -4.67 -26.03
CA ARG A 212 4.67 -4.80 -27.31
C ARG A 212 3.48 -5.75 -27.24
N GLN A 213 3.46 -6.67 -26.26
CA GLN A 213 2.35 -7.59 -26.06
C GLN A 213 1.19 -6.97 -25.28
N ARG A 214 1.32 -5.76 -24.72
CA ARG A 214 0.24 -5.08 -23.99
C ARG A 214 -1.04 -5.05 -24.81
N LEU A 215 -2.18 -5.37 -24.20
CA LEU A 215 -3.49 -5.37 -24.86
C LEU A 215 -3.80 -4.05 -25.58
N SER A 216 -3.42 -2.91 -24.99
CA SER A 216 -3.58 -1.59 -25.61
C SER A 216 -2.72 -1.39 -26.87
N ALA A 217 -1.54 -2.03 -26.93
CA ALA A 217 -0.63 -1.96 -28.07
C ALA A 217 -1.06 -2.92 -29.20
N VAL A 218 -1.50 -4.13 -28.85
CA VAL A 218 -1.97 -5.11 -29.85
C VAL A 218 -3.38 -4.81 -30.36
N ALA A 219 -4.21 -4.10 -29.59
CA ALA A 219 -5.51 -3.62 -30.09
C ALA A 219 -5.33 -2.49 -31.12
N SER A 220 -4.32 -1.63 -30.95
CA SER A 220 -4.08 -0.46 -31.81
C SER A 220 -3.56 -0.80 -33.21
N THR A 221 -3.09 -2.02 -33.47
CA THR A 221 -2.57 -2.42 -34.79
C THR A 221 -3.64 -2.55 -35.87
N ASN A 222 -4.93 -2.64 -35.52
CA ASN A 222 -6.05 -2.77 -36.46
C ASN A 222 -7.01 -1.56 -36.48
N HIS A 223 -6.66 -0.43 -35.86
CA HIS A 223 -7.56 0.72 -35.83
C HIS A 223 -7.42 1.65 -37.03
N ARG A 224 -8.56 1.93 -37.66
CA ARG A 224 -8.78 3.07 -38.56
C ARG A 224 -8.58 4.34 -37.74
N VAL A 225 -7.59 5.17 -38.08
CA VAL A 225 -7.36 6.46 -37.42
C VAL A 225 -8.62 7.32 -37.59
N LEU A 226 -9.29 7.62 -36.49
CA LEU A 226 -10.40 8.58 -36.51
C LEU A 226 -9.77 9.97 -36.76
N PRO A 227 -10.24 10.73 -37.77
CA PRO A 227 -9.72 12.06 -38.02
C PRO A 227 -9.93 12.91 -36.76
N LEU A 228 -8.85 13.43 -36.21
CA LEU A 228 -8.93 14.47 -35.19
C LEU A 228 -9.49 15.70 -35.89
N ALA A 229 -10.73 16.08 -35.56
CA ALA A 229 -11.27 17.34 -36.02
C ALA A 229 -10.53 18.46 -35.28
N ASP A 230 -9.92 19.38 -36.03
CA ASP A 230 -9.35 20.59 -35.47
C ASP A 230 -10.45 21.35 -34.73
N VAL A 231 -10.31 21.45 -33.41
CA VAL A 231 -11.16 22.32 -32.59
C VAL A 231 -10.69 23.75 -32.87
N ARG A 232 -11.44 24.47 -33.70
CA ARG A 232 -11.28 25.90 -33.93
C ARG A 232 -11.80 26.71 -32.76
#